data_AF-A0A089NRR6-F1
#
_entry.id   AF-A0A089NRR6-F1
#
_cell.length_a   1.000
_cell.length_b   1.000
_cell.length_c   1.000
_cell.angle_alpha   90.00
_cell.angle_beta   90.00
_cell.angle_gamma   90.00
#
_symmetry.space_group_name_H-M   'P 1'
#
loop_
_entity.id
_entity.type
_entity.pdbx_description
1 polymer ?
#
loop_
_entity_poly.entity_id
_entity_poly.type
_entity_poly.pdbx_seq_one_letter_code
_entity_poly.pdbx_strand_id
1 'polypeptide(L)'
;MSDAVYDLSLERIALIRRMVVAWDGAEPGAPTVHPAAPYGSLDRDGDIANVTGDDEGAEEEHRSLEDGLAVFVQNAQLKPGRYQYHNGLAKLDPGAVGDVFRDAATGETPDVITFAVTPEHLALIPRLNVGWNAAQGVPHVDPQRPYGEDASYTAAMTRHLAAVAGAAANDDDDSEARLVRLHRELQPALQIFLRYADLGPGAFRRSAAGWQPA
;
A
#
# COMPACT_ATOMS: atom_id res chain seq x y z
N MET A 1 16.53 -21.32 4.76
CA MET A 1 15.77 -20.09 5.06
C MET A 1 16.80 -19.07 5.50
N SER A 2 17.07 -18.04 4.72
CA SER A 2 17.95 -16.96 5.16
C SER A 2 17.24 -16.19 6.26
N ASP A 3 17.90 -15.97 7.40
CA ASP A 3 17.54 -14.94 8.35
C ASP A 3 17.83 -13.58 7.69
N ALA A 4 17.01 -13.18 6.73
CA ALA A 4 17.10 -11.86 6.14
C ALA A 4 16.75 -10.84 7.22
N VAL A 5 17.66 -9.89 7.46
CA VAL A 5 17.46 -8.77 8.38
C VAL A 5 17.35 -7.50 7.56
N TYR A 6 16.34 -6.71 7.86
CA TYR A 6 16.10 -5.40 7.26
C TYR A 6 16.19 -4.33 8.33
N ASP A 7 17.01 -3.32 8.09
CA ASP A 7 17.09 -2.15 8.96
C ASP A 7 16.17 -1.05 8.44
N LEU A 8 15.08 -0.79 9.15
CA LEU A 8 14.14 0.27 8.83
C LEU A 8 14.65 1.57 9.46
N SER A 9 15.24 2.46 8.67
CA SER A 9 15.72 3.76 9.13
C SER A 9 14.61 4.83 9.14
N LEU A 10 14.91 6.00 9.70
CA LEU A 10 13.99 7.15 9.67
C LEU A 10 13.79 7.68 8.24
N GLU A 11 14.84 7.67 7.42
CA GLU A 11 14.82 8.07 6.02
C GLU A 11 13.91 7.14 5.21
N ARG A 12 14.01 5.83 5.42
CA ARG A 12 13.15 4.83 4.77
C ARG A 12 11.69 4.98 5.17
N ILE A 13 11.41 5.24 6.46
CA ILE A 13 10.05 5.58 6.91
C ILE A 13 9.55 6.86 6.23
N ALA A 14 10.40 7.89 6.10
CA ALA A 14 10.04 9.13 5.43
C ALA A 14 9.75 8.92 3.93
N LEU A 15 10.50 8.05 3.24
CA LEU A 15 10.24 7.66 1.86
C LEU A 15 8.93 6.89 1.71
N ILE A 16 8.67 5.91 2.58
CA ILE A 16 7.39 5.16 2.60
C ILE A 16 6.21 6.11 2.78
N ARG A 17 6.32 7.10 3.67
CA ARG A 17 5.28 8.13 3.89
C ARG A 17 5.03 9.04 2.70
N ARG A 18 6.00 9.16 1.77
CA ARG A 18 5.87 9.91 0.52
C ARG A 18 5.33 9.06 -0.63
N MET A 19 5.20 7.74 -0.45
CA MET A 19 4.73 6.88 -1.52
C MET A 19 3.33 7.30 -2.01
N VAL A 20 3.18 7.38 -3.32
CA VAL A 20 1.89 7.62 -3.98
C VAL A 20 1.27 6.29 -4.35
N VAL A 21 0.09 6.01 -3.80
CA VAL A 21 -0.67 4.78 -4.04
C VAL A 21 -1.70 5.01 -5.14
N ALA A 22 -1.58 4.21 -6.20
CA ALA A 22 -2.50 4.13 -7.33
C ALA A 22 -3.23 2.78 -7.35
N TRP A 23 -4.08 2.56 -8.35
CA TRP A 23 -4.69 1.27 -8.63
C TRP A 23 -4.06 0.62 -9.86
N ASP A 24 -3.58 -0.61 -9.70
CA ASP A 24 -3.25 -1.50 -10.82
C ASP A 24 -4.52 -2.19 -11.32
N GLY A 25 -4.84 -2.01 -12.60
CA GLY A 25 -6.07 -2.51 -13.22
C GLY A 25 -6.04 -3.97 -13.68
N ALA A 26 -4.92 -4.69 -13.54
CA ALA A 26 -4.86 -6.11 -13.91
C ALA A 26 -5.77 -6.95 -12.99
N GLU A 27 -6.79 -7.63 -13.51
CA GLU A 27 -7.78 -8.35 -12.71
C GLU A 27 -7.16 -9.40 -11.76
N PRO A 28 -7.52 -9.42 -10.46
CA PRO A 28 -8.55 -8.60 -9.79
C PRO A 28 -8.16 -7.14 -9.46
N GLY A 29 -6.88 -6.82 -9.54
CA GLY A 29 -6.30 -5.50 -9.30
C GLY A 29 -5.64 -5.43 -7.92
N ALA A 30 -4.94 -4.33 -7.67
CA ALA A 30 -4.40 -4.06 -6.34
C ALA A 30 -4.06 -2.58 -6.15
N PRO A 31 -4.05 -2.09 -4.89
CA PRO A 31 -3.37 -0.84 -4.57
C PRO A 31 -1.86 -1.01 -4.79
N THR A 32 -1.24 -0.13 -5.57
CA THR A 32 0.17 -0.22 -5.96
C THR A 32 0.89 1.11 -5.82
N VAL A 33 2.22 1.11 -5.74
CA VAL A 33 3.01 2.35 -5.79
C VAL A 33 3.02 2.86 -7.24
N HIS A 34 2.83 4.17 -7.43
CA HIS A 34 2.84 4.78 -8.76
C HIS A 34 4.20 4.54 -9.45
N PRO A 35 4.26 3.86 -10.61
CA PRO A 35 5.51 3.38 -11.18
C PRO A 35 6.43 4.50 -11.67
N ALA A 36 5.87 5.53 -12.29
CA ALA A 36 6.67 6.66 -12.80
C ALA A 36 6.89 7.79 -11.79
N ALA A 37 6.18 7.76 -10.66
CA ALA A 37 6.20 8.85 -9.69
C ALA A 37 6.02 8.34 -8.25
N PRO A 38 6.87 7.38 -7.83
CA PRO A 38 6.66 6.65 -6.59
C PRO A 38 6.59 7.56 -5.37
N TYR A 39 7.26 8.72 -5.40
CA TYR A 39 7.30 9.69 -4.28
C TYR A 39 6.58 11.01 -4.58
N GLY A 40 5.78 11.07 -5.64
CA GLY A 40 4.95 12.22 -5.99
C GLY A 40 5.48 13.14 -7.08
N SER A 41 6.66 12.83 -7.65
CA SER A 41 7.17 13.50 -8.84
C SER A 41 7.82 12.50 -9.82
N LEU A 42 8.06 12.93 -11.06
CA LEU A 42 8.79 12.13 -12.04
C LEU A 42 10.32 12.08 -11.78
N ASP A 43 10.80 12.86 -10.80
CA ASP A 43 12.21 12.91 -10.39
C ASP A 43 12.40 12.05 -9.13
N ARG A 44 12.38 10.73 -9.32
CA ARG A 44 12.51 9.75 -8.23
C ARG A 44 13.80 9.96 -7.43
N ASP A 45 14.91 10.13 -8.13
CA ASP A 45 16.23 10.20 -7.48
C ASP A 45 16.37 11.52 -6.71
N GLY A 46 15.86 12.64 -7.25
CA GLY A 46 15.75 13.90 -6.51
C GLY A 46 14.84 13.80 -5.28
N ASP A 47 13.70 13.10 -5.38
CA ASP A 47 12.81 12.86 -4.23
C ASP A 47 13.49 12.03 -3.12
N ILE A 48 14.33 11.06 -3.49
CA ILE A 48 15.13 10.27 -2.56
C ILE A 48 16.23 11.13 -1.93
N ALA A 49 17.02 11.83 -2.74
CA ALA A 49 18.09 12.71 -2.27
C ALA A 49 17.57 13.81 -1.33
N ASN A 50 16.35 14.31 -1.55
CA ASN A 50 15.68 15.26 -0.66
C ASN A 50 15.36 14.70 0.75
N VAL A 51 15.39 13.37 0.93
CA VAL A 51 15.19 12.69 2.22
C VAL A 51 16.50 12.19 2.80
N THR A 52 17.34 11.56 1.99
CA THR A 52 18.59 10.91 2.42
C THR A 52 19.75 11.88 2.50
N GLY A 53 19.70 13.00 1.76
CA GLY A 53 20.84 13.90 1.56
C GLY A 53 21.92 13.35 0.63
N ASP A 54 21.64 12.25 -0.08
CA ASP A 54 22.57 11.53 -0.95
C ASP A 54 21.87 11.12 -2.26
N ASP A 55 22.45 11.54 -3.39
CA ASP A 55 21.97 11.23 -4.74
C ASP A 55 22.67 10.01 -5.38
N GLU A 56 23.85 9.60 -4.90
CA GLU A 56 24.60 8.47 -5.47
C GLU A 56 23.96 7.11 -5.13
N GLY A 57 23.33 6.99 -3.97
CA GLY A 57 22.70 5.75 -3.47
C GLY A 57 21.22 5.55 -3.81
N ALA A 58 20.62 6.41 -4.65
CA ALA A 58 19.16 6.45 -4.81
C ALA A 58 18.53 5.13 -5.31
N GLU A 59 19.16 4.44 -6.25
CA GLU A 59 18.65 3.15 -6.77
C GLU A 59 18.69 2.04 -5.69
N GLU A 60 19.77 1.97 -4.89
CA GLU A 60 19.88 1.00 -3.81
C GLU A 60 18.83 1.28 -2.72
N GLU A 61 18.67 2.54 -2.33
CA GLU A 61 17.64 2.95 -1.38
C GLU A 61 16.23 2.65 -1.92
N HIS A 62 15.96 2.95 -3.19
CA HIS A 62 14.69 2.62 -3.83
C HIS A 62 14.41 1.11 -3.82
N ARG A 63 15.42 0.31 -4.19
CA ARG A 63 15.31 -1.14 -4.20
C ARG A 63 15.06 -1.73 -2.82
N SER A 64 15.68 -1.16 -1.79
CA SER A 64 15.51 -1.60 -0.40
C SER A 64 14.05 -1.46 0.08
N LEU A 65 13.26 -0.59 -0.54
CA LEU A 65 11.90 -0.30 -0.13
C LEU A 65 10.88 -1.37 -0.54
N GLU A 66 11.27 -2.42 -1.26
CA GLU A 66 10.45 -3.65 -1.33
C GLU A 66 10.24 -4.23 0.07
N ASP A 67 11.35 -4.52 0.75
CA ASP A 67 11.33 -5.05 2.11
C ASP A 67 10.82 -3.99 3.09
N GLY A 68 11.19 -2.72 2.88
CA GLY A 68 10.70 -1.61 3.70
C GLY A 68 9.18 -1.46 3.68
N LEU A 69 8.56 -1.51 2.50
CA LEU A 69 7.10 -1.48 2.37
C LEU A 69 6.47 -2.70 3.04
N ALA A 70 7.02 -3.90 2.83
CA ALA A 70 6.53 -5.13 3.45
C ALA A 70 6.61 -5.09 4.99
N VAL A 71 7.74 -4.62 5.54
CA VAL A 71 7.93 -4.40 6.98
C VAL A 71 6.88 -3.42 7.49
N PHE A 72 6.71 -2.29 6.82
CA PHE A 72 5.81 -1.22 7.26
C PHE A 72 4.35 -1.67 7.28
N VAL A 73 3.84 -2.29 6.20
CA VAL A 73 2.45 -2.77 6.16
C VAL A 73 2.17 -3.88 7.17
N GLN A 74 3.18 -4.67 7.54
CA GLN A 74 3.03 -5.78 8.48
C GLN A 74 3.15 -5.37 9.95
N ASN A 75 3.84 -4.27 10.25
CA ASN A 75 4.23 -3.91 11.62
C ASN A 75 3.72 -2.54 12.10
N ALA A 76 3.41 -1.62 11.18
CA ALA A 76 2.91 -0.30 11.56
C ALA A 76 1.48 -0.37 12.12
N GLN A 77 1.13 0.58 12.99
CA GLN A 77 -0.19 0.63 13.61
C GLN A 77 -0.92 1.92 13.25
N LEU A 78 -2.16 1.77 12.79
CA LEU A 78 -3.09 2.88 12.57
C LEU A 78 -4.39 2.58 13.32
N LYS A 79 -5.01 3.59 13.91
CA LYS A 79 -6.34 3.45 14.51
C LYS A 79 -7.42 3.56 13.43
N PRO A 80 -8.54 2.82 13.51
CA PRO A 80 -9.71 3.13 12.69
C PRO A 80 -10.15 4.58 12.89
N GLY A 81 -10.65 5.23 11.85
CA GLY A 81 -11.05 6.62 11.94
C GLY A 81 -11.23 7.28 10.58
N ARG A 82 -11.68 8.54 10.61
CA ARG A 82 -11.81 9.39 9.43
C ARG A 82 -10.53 10.18 9.24
N TYR A 83 -9.89 10.00 8.09
CA TYR A 83 -8.63 10.65 7.72
C TYR A 83 -8.84 11.51 6.48
N GLN A 84 -7.96 12.49 6.30
CA GLN A 84 -7.93 13.34 5.13
C GLN A 84 -6.50 13.40 4.61
N TYR A 85 -6.30 13.34 3.30
CA TYR A 85 -4.98 13.49 2.68
C TYR A 85 -5.07 14.22 1.33
N HIS A 86 -3.98 14.88 0.95
CA HIS A 86 -3.80 15.39 -0.41
C HIS A 86 -3.49 14.23 -1.36
N ASN A 87 -4.32 14.07 -2.39
CA ASN A 87 -4.16 13.00 -3.35
C ASN A 87 -2.96 13.26 -4.27
N GLY A 88 -1.93 12.41 -4.16
CA GLY A 88 -0.74 12.52 -5.00
C GLY A 88 -1.04 12.37 -6.50
N LEU A 89 -2.11 11.66 -6.85
CA LEU A 89 -2.51 11.42 -8.24
C LEU A 89 -3.10 12.66 -8.93
N ALA A 90 -3.60 13.65 -8.19
CA ALA A 90 -4.27 14.82 -8.77
C ALA A 90 -3.33 15.71 -9.61
N LYS A 91 -2.01 15.59 -9.41
CA LYS A 91 -0.98 16.35 -10.14
C LYS A 91 -0.24 15.53 -11.19
N LEU A 92 -0.58 14.26 -11.33
CA LEU A 92 0.08 13.31 -12.23
C LEU A 92 -0.78 13.05 -13.45
N ASP A 93 -0.17 12.47 -14.49
CA ASP A 93 -0.91 12.08 -15.69
C ASP A 93 -1.98 11.03 -15.34
N PRO A 94 -3.28 11.34 -15.53
CA PRO A 94 -4.37 10.44 -15.16
C PRO A 94 -4.41 9.14 -15.97
N GLY A 95 -3.76 9.09 -17.14
CA GLY A 95 -3.73 7.92 -18.02
C GLY A 95 -2.69 6.86 -17.65
N ALA A 96 -1.75 7.18 -16.75
CA ALA A 96 -0.63 6.30 -16.43
C ALA A 96 -1.02 5.16 -15.46
N VAL A 97 -2.01 5.39 -14.60
CA VAL A 97 -2.45 4.46 -13.56
C VAL A 97 -3.94 4.62 -13.24
N GLY A 98 -4.53 3.61 -12.60
CA GLY A 98 -5.89 3.72 -12.08
C GLY A 98 -5.97 4.57 -10.81
N ASP A 99 -7.16 5.13 -10.57
CA ASP A 99 -7.54 5.79 -9.33
C ASP A 99 -9.01 5.46 -9.02
N VAL A 100 -9.29 4.83 -7.88
CA VAL A 100 -10.65 4.43 -7.48
C VAL A 100 -11.58 5.62 -7.22
N PHE A 101 -11.04 6.83 -7.06
CA PHE A 101 -11.83 8.06 -6.92
C PHE A 101 -11.95 8.87 -8.22
N ARG A 102 -11.36 8.39 -9.31
CA ARG A 102 -11.47 9.08 -10.60
C ARG A 102 -12.94 9.14 -11.01
N ASP A 103 -13.43 10.35 -11.25
CA ASP A 103 -14.77 10.54 -11.78
C ASP A 103 -14.84 9.94 -13.19
N ALA A 104 -15.78 9.02 -13.41
CA ALA A 104 -15.88 8.30 -14.68
C ALA A 104 -16.39 9.19 -15.83
N ALA A 105 -17.09 10.29 -15.53
CA ALA A 105 -17.65 11.21 -16.52
C ALA A 105 -16.65 12.31 -16.92
N THR A 106 -15.89 12.85 -15.98
CA THR A 106 -14.92 13.93 -16.23
C THR A 106 -13.48 13.44 -16.38
N GLY A 107 -13.16 12.25 -15.86
CA GLY A 107 -11.80 11.73 -15.76
C GLY A 107 -10.97 12.38 -14.67
N GLU A 108 -11.54 13.32 -13.91
CA GLU A 108 -10.83 14.09 -12.90
C GLU A 108 -10.63 13.28 -11.61
N THR A 109 -9.49 13.52 -10.97
CA THR A 109 -9.15 12.96 -9.67
C THR A 109 -9.27 14.06 -8.61
N PRO A 110 -9.91 13.82 -7.45
CA PRO A 110 -10.03 14.83 -6.40
C PRO A 110 -8.66 15.17 -5.78
N ASP A 111 -8.38 16.46 -5.56
CA ASP A 111 -7.16 16.96 -4.91
C ASP A 111 -7.01 16.52 -3.45
N VAL A 112 -8.15 16.33 -2.77
CA VAL A 112 -8.21 16.01 -1.35
C VAL A 112 -9.23 14.90 -1.15
N ILE A 113 -8.79 13.81 -0.51
CA ILE A 113 -9.64 12.68 -0.20
C ILE A 113 -9.90 12.66 1.31
N THR A 114 -11.16 12.46 1.67
CA THR A 114 -11.58 12.17 3.04
C THR A 114 -12.16 10.77 3.08
N PHE A 115 -11.57 9.88 3.87
CA PHE A 115 -11.90 8.46 3.85
C PHE A 115 -11.93 7.88 5.25
N ALA A 116 -12.84 6.93 5.49
CA ALA A 116 -13.00 6.24 6.76
C ALA A 116 -12.25 4.91 6.72
N VAL A 117 -11.11 4.83 7.39
CA VAL A 117 -10.38 3.58 7.57
C VAL A 117 -11.07 2.75 8.64
N THR A 118 -11.55 1.59 8.26
CA THR A 118 -12.27 0.64 9.13
C THR A 118 -11.33 -0.45 9.67
N PRO A 119 -11.74 -1.20 10.71
CA PRO A 119 -11.00 -2.37 11.18
C PRO A 119 -10.74 -3.42 10.08
N GLU A 120 -11.64 -3.52 9.09
CA GLU A 120 -11.51 -4.48 7.99
C GLU A 120 -10.35 -4.13 7.06
N HIS A 121 -10.20 -2.84 6.72
CA HIS A 121 -9.05 -2.37 5.96
C HIS A 121 -7.74 -2.71 6.68
N LEU A 122 -7.69 -2.44 7.98
CA LEU A 122 -6.50 -2.69 8.82
C LEU A 122 -6.20 -4.17 9.01
N ALA A 123 -7.20 -5.06 8.91
CA ALA A 123 -6.99 -6.50 8.93
C ALA A 123 -6.41 -7.03 7.61
N LEU A 124 -6.68 -6.34 6.49
CA LEU A 124 -6.24 -6.74 5.15
C LEU A 124 -4.88 -6.15 4.75
N ILE A 125 -4.54 -4.92 5.16
CA ILE A 125 -3.26 -4.27 4.81
C ILE A 125 -2.03 -5.14 5.13
N PRO A 126 -1.91 -5.76 6.33
CA PRO A 126 -0.79 -6.64 6.66
C PRO A 126 -0.71 -7.92 5.82
N ARG A 127 -1.75 -8.22 5.03
CA ARG A 127 -1.88 -9.42 4.19
C ARG A 127 -1.61 -9.14 2.72
N LEU A 128 -1.34 -7.89 2.36
CA LEU A 128 -1.01 -7.52 0.99
C LEU A 128 0.28 -8.24 0.56
N ASN A 129 0.22 -8.85 -0.62
CA ASN A 129 1.34 -9.56 -1.23
C ASN A 129 2.32 -8.56 -1.86
N VAL A 130 3.13 -7.94 -1.00
CA VAL A 130 4.14 -6.96 -1.41
C VAL A 130 5.34 -7.68 -2.04
N GLY A 131 5.82 -7.13 -3.15
CA GLY A 131 7.06 -7.54 -3.79
C GLY A 131 7.59 -6.48 -4.75
N TRP A 132 8.60 -6.82 -5.53
CA TRP A 132 9.15 -5.93 -6.54
C TRP A 132 8.57 -6.17 -7.93
N ASN A 133 8.09 -5.10 -8.58
CA ASN A 133 7.76 -5.14 -9.99
C ASN A 133 9.01 -4.87 -10.82
N ALA A 134 9.64 -5.92 -11.35
CA ALA A 134 10.86 -5.79 -12.15
C ALA A 134 10.66 -5.01 -13.46
N ALA A 135 9.45 -5.03 -14.03
CA ALA A 135 9.16 -4.33 -15.28
C ALA A 135 9.01 -2.81 -15.08
N GLN A 136 8.53 -2.38 -13.92
CA GLN A 136 8.31 -0.97 -13.58
C GLN A 136 9.38 -0.41 -12.63
N GLY A 137 10.21 -1.28 -12.03
CA GLY A 137 11.28 -0.87 -11.13
C GLY A 137 10.78 -0.26 -9.83
N VAL A 138 9.65 -0.72 -9.28
CA VAL A 138 9.06 -0.19 -8.03
C VAL A 138 8.55 -1.30 -7.11
N PRO A 139 8.47 -1.06 -5.78
CA PRO A 139 7.68 -1.88 -4.88
C PRO A 139 6.20 -1.88 -5.30
N HIS A 140 5.53 -3.02 -5.20
CA HIS A 140 4.12 -3.15 -5.57
C HIS A 140 3.42 -4.21 -4.73
N VAL A 141 2.10 -4.23 -4.79
CA VAL A 141 1.28 -5.40 -4.43
C VAL A 141 1.01 -6.17 -5.72
N ASP A 142 1.20 -7.50 -5.71
CA ASP A 142 0.89 -8.36 -6.85
C ASP A 142 -0.60 -8.23 -7.22
N PRO A 143 -0.95 -7.67 -8.40
CA PRO A 143 -2.35 -7.43 -8.75
C PRO A 143 -3.11 -8.70 -9.13
N GLN A 144 -2.41 -9.77 -9.49
CA GLN A 144 -3.03 -11.06 -9.79
C GLN A 144 -3.30 -11.85 -8.50
N ARG A 145 -2.45 -11.64 -7.49
CA ARG A 145 -2.49 -12.34 -6.20
C ARG A 145 -2.31 -11.37 -5.04
N PRO A 146 -3.23 -10.41 -4.83
CA PRO A 146 -3.07 -9.33 -3.85
C PRO A 146 -2.98 -9.82 -2.40
N TYR A 147 -3.39 -11.05 -2.13
CA TYR A 147 -3.36 -11.68 -0.80
C TYR A 147 -2.64 -13.05 -0.78
N GLY A 148 -1.79 -13.35 -1.78
CA GLY A 148 -1.00 -14.59 -1.86
C GLY A 148 -1.58 -15.70 -2.76
N GLU A 149 -0.99 -16.89 -2.70
CA GLU A 149 -1.02 -17.87 -3.81
C GLU A 149 -2.22 -18.84 -3.87
N ASP A 150 -2.97 -19.05 -2.79
CA ASP A 150 -3.76 -20.30 -2.65
C ASP A 150 -5.30 -20.16 -2.78
N ALA A 151 -5.83 -18.98 -3.08
CA ALA A 151 -7.28 -18.76 -3.17
C ALA A 151 -7.66 -17.59 -4.08
N SER A 152 -8.95 -17.50 -4.46
CA SER A 152 -9.48 -16.24 -5.00
C SER A 152 -9.26 -15.12 -3.97
N TYR A 153 -9.08 -13.89 -4.44
CA TYR A 153 -8.84 -12.77 -3.54
C TYR A 153 -9.99 -12.60 -2.53
N THR A 154 -11.24 -12.84 -2.94
CA THR A 154 -12.43 -12.82 -2.07
C THR A 154 -12.42 -13.91 -1.01
N ALA A 155 -11.99 -15.12 -1.33
CA ALA A 155 -11.83 -16.20 -0.35
C ALA A 155 -10.69 -15.91 0.64
N ALA A 156 -9.58 -15.33 0.17
CA ALA A 156 -8.50 -14.88 1.04
C ALA A 156 -8.97 -13.77 2.00
N MET A 157 -9.67 -12.75 1.49
CA MET A 157 -10.26 -11.69 2.31
C MET A 157 -11.23 -12.25 3.35
N THR A 158 -12.14 -13.14 2.95
CA THR A 158 -13.10 -13.78 3.85
C THR A 158 -12.41 -14.44 5.04
N ARG A 159 -11.34 -15.20 4.79
CA ARG A 159 -10.53 -15.84 5.83
C ARG A 159 -9.87 -14.83 6.77
N HIS A 160 -9.36 -13.72 6.24
CA HIS A 160 -8.73 -12.67 7.05
C HIS A 160 -9.73 -11.84 7.86
N LEU A 161 -10.95 -11.70 7.36
CA LEU A 161 -12.03 -10.92 8.00
C LEU A 161 -12.84 -11.74 9.01
N ALA A 162 -12.73 -13.08 9.01
CA ALA A 162 -13.51 -13.96 9.88
C ALA A 162 -13.40 -13.65 11.38
N ALA A 163 -12.27 -13.07 11.83
CA ALA A 163 -12.05 -12.68 13.22
C ALA A 163 -12.30 -11.19 13.51
N VAL A 164 -12.66 -10.39 12.50
CA VAL A 164 -12.85 -8.95 12.65
C VAL A 164 -14.27 -8.67 13.15
N ALA A 165 -14.38 -8.11 14.35
CA ALA A 165 -15.66 -7.78 14.94
C ALA A 165 -16.45 -6.81 14.03
N GLY A 166 -17.72 -7.13 13.77
CA GLY A 166 -18.60 -6.33 12.92
C GLY A 166 -18.45 -6.56 11.42
N ALA A 167 -17.45 -7.34 10.96
CA ALA A 167 -17.28 -7.68 9.54
C ALA A 167 -18.41 -8.56 8.98
N ALA A 168 -19.10 -9.33 9.84
CA ALA A 168 -20.24 -10.16 9.43
C ALA A 168 -21.60 -9.45 9.62
N ALA A 169 -21.63 -8.22 10.17
CA ALA A 169 -22.88 -7.57 10.59
C ALA A 169 -23.56 -6.74 9.48
N ASN A 170 -22.93 -6.61 8.31
CA ASN A 170 -23.50 -5.93 7.15
C ASN A 170 -24.21 -6.97 6.26
N ASP A 171 -25.36 -7.45 6.73
CA ASP A 171 -26.14 -8.55 6.13
C ASP A 171 -27.04 -8.10 4.96
N ASP A 172 -27.06 -6.80 4.64
CA ASP A 172 -27.93 -6.21 3.62
C ASP A 172 -27.29 -6.15 2.20
N ASP A 173 -25.97 -6.33 2.08
CA ASP A 173 -25.25 -6.35 0.79
C ASP A 173 -24.96 -7.79 0.36
N ASP A 174 -24.98 -8.06 -0.95
CA ASP A 174 -24.37 -9.29 -1.50
C ASP A 174 -22.92 -9.38 -1.01
N SER A 175 -22.59 -10.50 -0.33
CA SER A 175 -21.32 -10.68 0.36
C SER A 175 -20.13 -10.54 -0.59
N GLU A 176 -20.29 -10.92 -1.85
CA GLU A 176 -19.25 -10.77 -2.87
C GLU A 176 -19.07 -9.31 -3.30
N ALA A 177 -20.17 -8.60 -3.62
CA ALA A 177 -20.13 -7.18 -3.98
C ALA A 177 -19.49 -6.31 -2.89
N ARG A 178 -19.76 -6.63 -1.62
CA ARG A 178 -19.12 -5.98 -0.48
C ARG A 178 -17.60 -6.21 -0.45
N LEU A 179 -17.14 -7.43 -0.70
CA LEU A 179 -15.70 -7.74 -0.76
C LEU A 179 -15.02 -7.03 -1.93
N VAL A 180 -15.68 -6.96 -3.09
CA VAL A 180 -15.19 -6.20 -4.25
C VAL A 180 -15.00 -4.72 -3.88
N ARG A 181 -16.00 -4.12 -3.21
CA ARG A 181 -15.93 -2.73 -2.74
C ARG A 181 -14.79 -2.54 -1.74
N LEU A 182 -14.71 -3.39 -0.71
CA LEU A 182 -13.66 -3.34 0.30
C LEU A 182 -12.25 -3.51 -0.30
N HIS A 183 -12.12 -4.33 -1.34
CA HIS A 183 -10.86 -4.52 -2.06
C HIS A 183 -10.43 -3.24 -2.77
N ARG A 184 -11.34 -2.57 -3.49
CA ARG A 184 -11.09 -1.26 -4.14
C ARG A 184 -10.77 -0.16 -3.11
N GLU A 185 -11.46 -0.18 -1.98
CA GLU A 185 -11.23 0.74 -0.86
C GLU A 185 -9.82 0.61 -0.24
N LEU A 186 -9.04 -0.45 -0.56
CA LEU A 186 -7.66 -0.52 -0.08
C LEU A 186 -6.72 0.48 -0.73
N GLN A 187 -7.03 1.10 -1.88
CA GLN A 187 -6.20 2.20 -2.40
C GLN A 187 -6.12 3.39 -1.44
N PRO A 188 -7.24 4.06 -1.08
CA PRO A 188 -7.20 5.13 -0.07
C PRO A 188 -6.72 4.64 1.28
N ALA A 189 -7.14 3.44 1.71
CA ALA A 189 -6.77 2.94 3.02
C ALA A 189 -5.24 2.72 3.12
N LEU A 190 -4.60 2.17 2.09
CA LEU A 190 -3.15 2.01 2.04
C LEU A 190 -2.47 3.38 1.98
N GLN A 191 -2.95 4.32 1.15
CA GLN A 191 -2.36 5.67 1.10
C GLN A 191 -2.38 6.37 2.47
N ILE A 192 -3.48 6.26 3.20
CA ILE A 192 -3.63 6.78 4.56
C ILE A 192 -2.72 6.02 5.52
N PHE A 193 -2.66 4.70 5.42
CA PHE A 193 -1.82 3.86 6.27
C PHE A 193 -0.34 4.24 6.13
N LEU A 194 0.19 4.34 4.90
CA LEU A 194 1.58 4.73 4.67
C LEU A 194 1.89 6.11 5.26
N ARG A 195 0.93 7.04 5.23
CA ARG A 195 1.13 8.42 5.69
C ARG A 195 1.01 8.60 7.21
N TYR A 196 0.09 7.89 7.84
CA TYR A 196 -0.32 8.16 9.23
C TYR A 196 -0.05 7.02 10.21
N ALA A 197 0.25 5.81 9.74
CA ALA A 197 0.56 4.72 10.65
C ALA A 197 1.88 4.99 11.41
N ASP A 198 1.91 4.49 12.64
CA ASP A 198 3.04 4.62 13.53
C ASP A 198 3.92 3.37 13.47
N LEU A 199 5.19 3.57 13.16
CA LEU A 199 6.26 2.58 13.24
C LEU A 199 7.57 3.33 13.44
N GLY A 200 8.31 2.98 14.49
CA GLY A 200 9.65 3.51 14.73
C GLY A 200 10.71 2.77 13.90
N PRO A 201 11.92 3.34 13.79
CA PRO A 201 13.04 2.66 13.14
C PRO A 201 13.47 1.43 13.95
N GLY A 202 14.11 0.47 13.28
CA GLY A 202 14.64 -0.73 13.92
C GLY A 202 14.94 -1.87 12.97
N ALA A 203 15.56 -2.92 13.51
CA ALA A 203 15.85 -4.14 12.77
C ALA A 203 14.64 -5.08 12.77
N PHE A 204 14.35 -5.64 11.61
CA PHE A 204 13.30 -6.64 11.40
C PHE A 204 13.90 -7.89 10.78
N ARG A 205 13.47 -9.07 11.21
CA ARG A 205 13.86 -10.36 10.64
C ARG A 205 12.69 -10.96 9.87
N ARG A 206 12.98 -11.53 8.69
CA ARG A 206 12.00 -12.29 7.91
C ARG A 206 11.85 -13.69 8.49
N SER A 207 10.62 -14.08 8.82
CA SER A 207 10.24 -15.42 9.27
C SER A 207 9.22 -16.03 8.30
N ALA A 208 8.81 -17.28 8.56
CA ALA A 208 7.70 -17.91 7.83
C ALA A 208 6.37 -17.16 7.99
N ALA A 209 6.21 -16.37 9.06
CA ALA A 209 5.01 -15.58 9.33
C ALA A 209 5.07 -14.14 8.77
N GLY A 210 6.16 -13.78 8.08
CA GLY A 210 6.45 -12.40 7.64
C GLY A 210 7.57 -11.74 8.43
N TRP A 211 7.68 -10.41 8.27
CA TRP A 211 8.64 -9.56 8.96
C TRP A 211 8.22 -9.29 10.40
N GLN A 212 9.16 -9.47 11.33
CA GLN A 212 8.97 -9.25 12.76
C GLN A 212 10.14 -8.44 13.31
N PRO A 213 9.96 -7.65 14.38
CA PRO A 213 11.08 -7.03 15.08
C PRO A 213 12.13 -8.10 15.46
N ALA A 214 13.41 -7.79 15.17
CA ALA A 214 14.53 -8.73 15.30
C ALA A 214 14.95 -9.00 16.76
#